data_AF-A0AAD6QRX7-F1
#
_entry.id   AF-A0AAD6QRX7-F1
#
_cell.length_a   1.000
_cell.length_b   1.000
_cell.length_c   1.000
_cell.angle_alpha   90.00
_cell.angle_beta   90.00
_cell.angle_gamma   90.00
#
_symmetry.space_group_name_H-M   'P 1'
#
loop_
_entity.id
_entity.type
_entity.pdbx_description
1 polymer ?
#
loop_
_entity_poly.entity_id
_entity_poly.type
_entity_poly.pdbx_seq_one_letter_code
_entity_poly.pdbx_strand_id
1 'polypeptide(L)'
;MVASLKVGDPTDPATEIGPMVSQRQRERVEGYVALGQDEGAKLTVGGGRPPGLATGWYVEPTVFTGVDNGMRIAREEIFGPVVCVIPYDGDAEGLAIANDSEYGLAGSIWSANSQRALGIAKGLRTGMVLVNGEGGSFDAPFGGFRHSGIGRECGIEGLLTYTEPKQVPLIESH
;
A
#
# COMPACT_ATOMS: atom_id res chain seq x y z
N MET A 1 -4.28 -18.14 -7.41
CA MET A 1 -3.19 -17.53 -8.23
C MET A 1 -3.73 -16.20 -8.73
N VAL A 2 -2.92 -15.14 -8.90
CA VAL A 2 -3.45 -13.81 -9.31
C VAL A 2 -4.30 -13.89 -10.60
N ALA A 3 -3.94 -14.76 -11.53
CA ALA A 3 -4.70 -15.02 -12.76
C ALA A 3 -6.08 -15.67 -12.57
N SER A 4 -6.40 -16.20 -11.38
CA SER A 4 -7.72 -16.78 -11.08
C SER A 4 -8.70 -15.78 -10.48
N LEU A 5 -8.27 -14.54 -10.22
CA LEU A 5 -9.13 -13.51 -9.65
C LEU A 5 -10.19 -13.07 -10.67
N LYS A 6 -11.46 -13.09 -10.27
CA LYS A 6 -12.57 -12.72 -11.18
C LYS A 6 -12.71 -11.19 -11.27
N VAL A 7 -12.32 -10.64 -12.42
CA VAL A 7 -12.56 -9.24 -12.77
C VAL A 7 -13.93 -9.13 -13.45
N GLY A 8 -14.78 -8.19 -13.01
CA GLY A 8 -16.15 -8.18 -13.50
C GLY A 8 -17.04 -7.07 -12.95
N ASP A 9 -18.34 -7.22 -13.20
CA ASP A 9 -19.38 -6.35 -12.69
C ASP A 9 -19.37 -6.33 -11.15
N PRO A 10 -19.23 -5.17 -10.48
CA PRO A 10 -19.21 -5.09 -9.03
C PRO A 10 -20.53 -5.52 -8.36
N THR A 11 -21.61 -5.69 -9.10
CA THR A 11 -22.89 -6.21 -8.60
C THR A 11 -22.98 -7.74 -8.64
N ASP A 12 -22.07 -8.42 -9.36
CA ASP A 12 -21.97 -9.88 -9.35
C ASP A 12 -21.22 -10.33 -8.08
N PRO A 13 -21.83 -11.15 -7.19
CA PRO A 13 -21.21 -11.60 -5.95
C PRO A 13 -19.96 -12.47 -6.13
N ALA A 14 -19.73 -12.99 -7.34
CA ALA A 14 -18.51 -13.72 -7.66
C ALA A 14 -17.36 -12.80 -8.11
N THR A 15 -17.60 -11.52 -8.40
CA THR A 15 -16.57 -10.56 -8.77
C THR A 15 -15.69 -10.22 -7.58
N GLU A 16 -14.38 -10.32 -7.76
CA GLU A 16 -13.36 -9.96 -6.75
C GLU A 16 -12.75 -8.59 -7.04
N ILE A 17 -12.69 -8.19 -8.32
CA ILE A 17 -12.03 -6.95 -8.76
C ILE A 17 -12.95 -6.18 -9.71
N GLY A 18 -13.35 -4.98 -9.29
CA GLY A 18 -14.15 -4.05 -10.08
C GLY A 18 -13.31 -3.14 -11.01
N PRO A 19 -13.96 -2.19 -11.70
CA PRO A 19 -13.27 -1.25 -12.58
C PRO A 19 -12.51 -0.18 -11.78
N MET A 20 -11.58 0.51 -12.46
CA MET A 20 -11.05 1.77 -11.95
C MET A 20 -12.15 2.84 -11.89
N VAL A 21 -11.98 3.83 -11.01
CA VAL A 21 -12.98 4.87 -10.77
C VAL A 21 -13.25 5.76 -11.99
N SER A 22 -12.28 5.89 -12.91
CA SER A 22 -12.39 6.76 -14.08
C SER A 22 -11.48 6.31 -15.21
N GLN A 23 -11.76 6.79 -16.43
CA GLN A 23 -10.91 6.60 -17.60
C GLN A 23 -9.48 7.10 -17.35
N ARG A 24 -9.35 8.32 -16.83
CA ARG A 24 -8.04 8.94 -16.53
C ARG A 24 -7.21 8.06 -15.58
N GLN A 25 -7.86 7.44 -14.58
CA GLN A 25 -7.16 6.56 -13.66
C GLN A 25 -6.72 5.26 -14.33
N ARG A 26 -7.57 4.66 -15.17
CA ARG A 26 -7.16 3.51 -15.99
C ARG A 26 -5.95 3.85 -16.87
N GLU A 27 -5.99 4.97 -17.59
CA GLU A 27 -4.90 5.41 -18.47
C GLU A 27 -3.60 5.64 -17.69
N ARG A 28 -3.68 6.21 -16.48
CA ARG A 28 -2.53 6.35 -15.59
C ARG A 28 -1.93 4.98 -15.23
N VAL A 29 -2.76 4.03 -14.82
CA VAL A 29 -2.31 2.68 -14.44
C VAL A 29 -1.69 1.97 -15.66
N GLU A 30 -2.33 2.01 -16.82
CA GLU A 30 -1.79 1.46 -18.08
C GLU A 30 -0.44 2.09 -18.44
N GLY A 31 -0.28 3.40 -18.21
CA GLY A 31 0.99 4.10 -18.38
C GLY A 31 2.11 3.57 -17.48
N TYR A 32 1.82 3.27 -16.20
CA TYR A 32 2.81 2.65 -15.31
C TYR A 32 3.15 1.21 -15.72
N VAL A 33 2.17 0.45 -16.23
CA VAL A 33 2.41 -0.90 -16.74
C VAL A 33 3.32 -0.88 -17.97
N ALA A 34 3.14 0.07 -18.89
CA ALA A 34 4.04 0.26 -20.01
C ALA A 34 5.44 0.68 -19.54
N LEU A 35 5.51 1.67 -18.64
CA LEU A 35 6.75 2.18 -18.07
C LEU A 35 7.56 1.08 -17.36
N GLY A 36 6.90 0.19 -16.60
CA GLY A 36 7.58 -0.93 -15.95
C GLY A 36 8.29 -1.86 -16.93
N GLN A 37 7.67 -2.14 -18.07
CA GLN A 37 8.28 -2.93 -19.14
C GLN A 37 9.43 -2.18 -19.80
N ASP A 38 9.28 -0.88 -20.04
CA ASP A 38 10.32 -0.03 -20.63
C ASP A 38 11.56 0.10 -19.71
N GLU A 39 11.35 0.10 -18.39
CA GLU A 39 12.42 0.10 -17.38
C GLU A 39 13.07 -1.29 -17.20
N GLY A 40 12.57 -2.32 -17.87
CA GLY A 40 13.15 -3.67 -17.89
C GLY A 40 12.55 -4.65 -16.87
N ALA A 41 11.47 -4.27 -16.16
CA ALA A 41 10.75 -5.22 -15.33
C ALA A 41 10.03 -6.26 -16.19
N LYS A 42 9.94 -7.50 -15.67
CA LYS A 42 9.29 -8.60 -16.36
C LYS A 42 7.82 -8.68 -15.98
N LEU A 43 6.95 -8.46 -16.96
CA LEU A 43 5.51 -8.70 -16.83
C LEU A 43 5.25 -10.21 -16.76
N THR A 44 4.66 -10.70 -15.67
CA THR A 44 4.41 -12.14 -15.45
C THR A 44 2.93 -12.53 -15.53
N VAL A 45 2.04 -11.62 -15.16
CA VAL A 45 0.58 -11.78 -15.18
C VAL A 45 -0.03 -10.43 -15.54
N GLY A 46 -1.12 -10.45 -16.32
CA GLY A 46 -1.93 -9.27 -16.64
C GLY A 46 -1.23 -8.29 -17.57
N GLY A 47 -1.39 -7.01 -17.27
CA GLY A 47 -0.85 -5.88 -18.05
C GLY A 47 -1.74 -5.38 -19.18
N GLY A 48 -2.91 -6.01 -19.39
CA GLY A 48 -3.89 -5.59 -20.38
C GLY A 48 -5.23 -5.16 -19.76
N ARG A 49 -6.28 -5.28 -20.59
CA ARG A 49 -7.68 -5.13 -20.18
C ARG A 49 -8.35 -6.50 -20.24
N PRO A 50 -9.20 -6.85 -19.25
CA PRO A 50 -9.84 -8.15 -19.22
C PRO A 50 -10.76 -8.36 -20.44
N PRO A 51 -10.76 -9.56 -21.05
CA PRO A 51 -11.61 -9.85 -22.19
C PRO A 51 -13.10 -9.83 -21.81
N GLY A 52 -13.96 -9.43 -22.74
CA GLY A 52 -15.42 -9.42 -22.55
C GLY A 52 -15.97 -8.25 -21.74
N LEU A 53 -15.12 -7.35 -21.21
CA LEU A 53 -15.53 -6.16 -20.46
C LEU A 53 -15.26 -4.87 -21.26
N ALA A 54 -16.02 -4.68 -22.34
CA ALA A 54 -15.84 -3.54 -23.26
C ALA A 54 -16.26 -2.18 -22.65
N THR A 55 -17.23 -2.18 -21.75
CA THR A 55 -17.76 -0.97 -21.10
C THR A 55 -17.27 -0.91 -19.66
N GLY A 56 -16.62 0.19 -19.28
CA GLY A 56 -16.03 0.39 -17.96
C GLY A 56 -14.51 0.54 -18.01
N TRP A 57 -13.92 0.92 -16.87
CA TRP A 57 -12.49 1.26 -16.79
C TRP A 57 -11.68 0.13 -16.16
N TYR A 58 -11.84 -1.08 -16.67
CA TYR A 58 -11.17 -2.27 -16.15
C TYR A 58 -9.69 -2.35 -16.54
N VAL A 59 -8.89 -2.94 -15.65
CA VAL A 59 -7.46 -3.27 -15.82
C VAL A 59 -7.26 -4.68 -15.29
N GLU A 60 -6.42 -5.48 -15.93
CA GLU A 60 -6.06 -6.80 -15.42
C GLU A 60 -5.16 -6.70 -14.18
N PRO A 61 -5.35 -7.55 -13.17
CA PRO A 61 -4.41 -7.72 -12.08
C PRO A 61 -3.02 -8.05 -12.64
N THR A 62 -2.05 -7.22 -12.31
CA THR A 62 -0.74 -7.19 -12.95
C THR A 62 0.35 -7.50 -11.96
N VAL A 63 1.29 -8.36 -12.33
CA VAL A 63 2.45 -8.72 -11.49
C VAL A 63 3.74 -8.55 -12.27
N PHE A 64 4.64 -7.73 -11.72
CA PHE A 64 6.01 -7.56 -12.20
C PHE A 64 7.01 -8.34 -11.33
N THR A 65 7.97 -8.98 -11.97
CA THR A 65 9.18 -9.52 -11.34
C THR A 65 10.43 -8.92 -11.98
N GLY A 66 11.61 -9.16 -11.39
CA GLY A 66 12.84 -8.51 -11.85
C GLY A 66 12.81 -7.00 -11.65
N VAL A 67 12.04 -6.53 -10.67
CA VAL A 67 11.92 -5.12 -10.31
C VAL A 67 13.11 -4.73 -9.43
N ASP A 68 13.78 -3.65 -9.79
CA ASP A 68 14.74 -2.96 -8.94
C ASP A 68 14.03 -1.84 -8.14
N ASN A 69 14.43 -1.59 -6.89
CA ASN A 69 13.74 -0.60 -6.05
C ASN A 69 13.90 0.84 -6.58
N GLY A 70 14.85 1.11 -7.48
CA GLY A 70 15.01 2.39 -8.15
C GLY A 70 14.05 2.62 -9.33
N MET A 71 13.35 1.60 -9.80
CA MET A 71 12.35 1.71 -10.87
C MET A 71 11.15 2.54 -10.42
N ARG A 72 10.54 3.30 -11.34
CA ARG A 72 9.41 4.18 -11.00
C ARG A 72 8.20 3.40 -10.51
N ILE A 73 7.96 2.20 -11.03
CA ILE A 73 6.89 1.30 -10.57
C ILE A 73 7.08 0.79 -9.13
N ALA A 74 8.28 0.90 -8.56
CA ALA A 74 8.58 0.60 -7.16
C ALA A 74 8.55 1.85 -6.27
N ARG A 75 8.79 3.04 -6.85
CA ARG A 75 8.90 4.31 -6.12
C ARG A 75 7.63 5.13 -6.08
N GLU A 76 6.79 5.03 -7.10
CA GLU A 76 5.60 5.86 -7.27
C GLU A 76 4.32 5.08 -7.02
N GLU A 77 3.32 5.77 -6.48
CA GLU A 77 2.03 5.17 -6.22
C GLU A 77 1.20 5.03 -7.51
N ILE A 78 0.96 3.77 -7.90
CA ILE A 78 0.24 3.43 -9.13
C ILE A 78 -1.28 3.59 -8.95
N PHE A 79 -1.82 3.29 -7.76
CA PHE A 79 -3.27 3.29 -7.48
C PHE A 79 -4.07 2.42 -8.48
N GLY A 80 -3.56 1.23 -8.74
CA GLY A 80 -4.19 0.19 -9.57
C GLY A 80 -3.77 -1.19 -9.11
N PRO A 81 -4.33 -2.27 -9.68
CA PRO A 81 -4.06 -3.64 -9.26
C PRO A 81 -2.72 -4.13 -9.82
N VAL A 82 -1.62 -3.44 -9.48
CA VAL A 82 -0.26 -3.73 -9.96
C VAL A 82 0.62 -4.06 -8.75
N VAL A 83 1.27 -5.23 -8.77
CA VAL A 83 2.17 -5.69 -7.72
C VAL A 83 3.58 -5.83 -8.28
N CYS A 84 4.55 -5.27 -7.58
CA CYS A 84 5.98 -5.39 -7.87
C CYS A 84 6.62 -6.38 -6.89
N VAL A 85 7.39 -7.34 -7.42
CA VAL A 85 8.14 -8.31 -6.62
C VAL A 85 9.62 -7.99 -6.71
N ILE A 86 10.19 -7.58 -5.57
CA ILE A 86 11.60 -7.24 -5.42
C ILE A 86 12.26 -8.31 -4.53
N PRO A 87 13.24 -9.07 -5.05
CA PRO A 87 13.98 -10.03 -4.24
C PRO A 87 14.93 -9.31 -3.28
N TYR A 88 15.25 -9.96 -2.16
CA TYR A 88 16.23 -9.48 -1.18
C TYR A 88 16.89 -10.67 -0.48
N ASP A 89 18.08 -10.46 0.09
CA ASP A 89 18.82 -11.43 0.88
C ASP A 89 18.92 -11.00 2.36
N GLY A 90 18.17 -11.72 3.19
CA GLY A 90 18.17 -11.51 4.64
C GLY A 90 17.42 -10.26 5.12
N ASP A 91 17.28 -10.15 6.44
CA ASP A 91 16.39 -9.16 7.06
C ASP A 91 16.89 -7.72 6.93
N ALA A 92 18.20 -7.53 6.98
CA ALA A 92 18.78 -6.20 6.92
C ALA A 92 18.54 -5.55 5.55
N GLU A 93 18.72 -6.30 4.46
CA GLU A 93 18.47 -5.82 3.11
C GLU A 93 16.97 -5.60 2.88
N GLY A 94 16.12 -6.56 3.24
CA GLY A 94 14.67 -6.41 3.12
C GLY A 94 14.13 -5.18 3.88
N LEU A 95 14.66 -4.93 5.08
CA LEU A 95 14.30 -3.74 5.86
C LEU A 95 14.84 -2.45 5.22
N ALA A 96 16.03 -2.48 4.64
CA ALA A 96 16.61 -1.33 3.94
C ALA A 96 15.76 -0.97 2.70
N ILE A 97 15.40 -1.95 1.88
CA ILE A 97 14.53 -1.77 0.70
C ILE A 97 13.17 -1.21 1.14
N ALA A 98 12.53 -1.80 2.15
CA ALA A 98 11.22 -1.34 2.61
C ALA A 98 11.22 0.10 3.16
N ASN A 99 12.33 0.53 3.76
CA ASN A 99 12.50 1.89 4.27
C ASN A 99 13.03 2.89 3.22
N ASP A 100 13.57 2.39 2.11
CA ASP A 100 13.93 3.18 0.95
C ASP A 100 12.66 3.48 0.13
N SER A 101 11.85 4.39 0.68
CA SER A 101 10.65 4.94 0.08
C SER A 101 10.45 6.36 0.59
N GLU A 102 9.89 7.24 -0.24
CA GLU A 102 9.43 8.55 0.21
C GLU A 102 8.14 8.47 1.04
N TYR A 103 7.45 7.33 0.97
CA TYR A 103 6.20 7.07 1.66
C TYR A 103 6.41 6.24 2.93
N GLY A 104 5.37 6.15 3.75
CA GLY A 104 5.37 5.40 5.00
C GLY A 104 3.98 5.34 5.62
N LEU A 105 2.97 4.94 4.83
CA LEU A 105 1.59 4.83 5.30
C LEU A 105 1.36 3.54 6.09
N ALA A 106 1.52 2.40 5.42
CA ALA A 106 1.35 1.07 5.98
C ALA A 106 2.42 0.10 5.46
N GLY A 107 2.55 -1.04 6.11
CA GLY A 107 3.40 -2.15 5.67
C GLY A 107 2.92 -3.47 6.27
N SER A 108 3.41 -4.59 5.75
CA SER A 108 3.14 -5.91 6.31
C SER A 108 4.37 -6.81 6.30
N ILE A 109 4.45 -7.70 7.26
CA ILE A 109 5.49 -8.72 7.37
C ILE A 109 4.82 -10.08 7.51
N TRP A 110 5.26 -11.03 6.69
CA TRP A 110 4.77 -12.39 6.67
C TRP A 110 5.93 -13.34 7.00
N SER A 111 5.78 -14.13 8.06
CA SER A 111 6.81 -15.05 8.55
C SER A 111 6.20 -16.11 9.46
N ALA A 112 6.68 -17.35 9.36
CA ALA A 112 6.33 -18.41 10.31
C ALA A 112 6.88 -18.14 11.74
N ASN A 113 7.85 -17.23 11.89
CA ASN A 113 8.37 -16.81 13.19
C ASN A 113 7.87 -15.38 13.52
N SER A 114 6.82 -15.31 14.32
CA SER A 114 6.18 -14.05 14.72
C SER A 114 7.09 -13.14 15.56
N GLN A 115 8.01 -13.70 16.37
CA GLN A 115 8.94 -12.89 17.16
C GLN A 115 9.97 -12.19 16.26
N ARG A 116 10.51 -12.90 15.28
CA ARG A 116 11.38 -12.32 14.25
C ARG A 116 10.62 -11.24 13.45
N ALA A 117 9.39 -11.53 13.03
CA ALA A 117 8.57 -10.57 12.30
C ALA A 117 8.31 -9.30 13.12
N LEU A 118 7.97 -9.43 14.40
CA LEU A 118 7.78 -8.30 15.30
C LEU A 118 9.08 -7.52 15.53
N GLY A 119 10.23 -8.20 15.57
CA GLY A 119 11.54 -7.55 15.63
C GLY A 119 11.81 -6.67 14.41
N ILE A 120 11.55 -7.19 13.21
CA ILE A 120 11.70 -6.45 11.95
C ILE A 120 10.68 -5.31 11.86
N ALA A 121 9.42 -5.54 12.28
CA ALA A 121 8.34 -4.56 12.24
C ALA A 121 8.72 -3.24 12.93
N LYS A 122 9.44 -3.31 14.05
CA LYS A 122 9.91 -2.13 14.80
C LYS A 122 10.91 -1.27 14.04
N GLY A 123 11.60 -1.83 13.05
CA GLY A 123 12.54 -1.11 12.20
C GLY A 123 11.88 -0.41 11.02
N LEU A 124 10.63 -0.73 10.68
CA LEU A 124 9.92 -0.11 9.57
C LEU A 124 9.48 1.31 9.93
N ARG A 125 9.77 2.27 9.05
CA ARG A 125 9.43 3.69 9.21
C ARG A 125 8.09 3.99 8.53
N THR A 126 7.03 3.40 9.05
CA THR A 126 5.67 3.51 8.52
C THR A 126 4.64 3.65 9.64
N GLY A 127 3.46 4.16 9.30
CA GLY A 127 2.35 4.44 10.23
C GLY A 127 1.80 3.22 10.95
N MET A 128 1.65 2.13 10.19
CA MET A 128 1.02 0.89 10.63
C MET A 128 1.76 -0.31 10.04
N VAL A 129 2.02 -1.32 10.86
CA VAL A 129 2.63 -2.58 10.40
C VAL A 129 1.75 -3.75 10.82
N LEU A 130 1.40 -4.60 9.85
CA LEU A 130 0.70 -5.85 10.08
C LEU A 130 1.67 -7.02 10.11
N VAL A 131 1.50 -7.94 11.06
CA VAL A 131 2.30 -9.17 11.16
C VAL A 131 1.37 -10.36 10.94
N ASN A 132 1.59 -11.11 9.85
CA ASN A 132 0.83 -12.31 9.47
C ASN A 132 -0.69 -12.10 9.39
N GLY A 133 -1.13 -10.95 8.88
CA GLY A 133 -2.55 -10.65 8.83
C GLY A 133 -2.89 -9.47 7.93
N GLU A 134 -4.19 -9.23 7.85
CA GLU A 134 -4.82 -8.14 7.14
C GLU A 134 -5.70 -7.33 8.09
N GLY A 135 -6.04 -6.11 7.68
CA GLY A 135 -6.92 -5.22 8.43
C GLY A 135 -6.21 -4.33 9.46
N GLY A 136 -6.89 -3.26 9.87
CA GLY A 136 -6.48 -2.37 10.96
C GLY A 136 -7.63 -2.24 11.97
N SER A 137 -7.33 -1.79 13.19
CA SER A 137 -8.37 -1.49 14.19
C SER A 137 -8.78 -0.03 14.08
N PHE A 138 -10.09 0.24 14.11
CA PHE A 138 -10.61 1.61 14.21
C PHE A 138 -10.31 2.25 15.58
N ASP A 139 -9.96 1.45 16.58
CA ASP A 139 -9.57 1.91 17.91
C ASP A 139 -8.08 2.26 18.02
N ALA A 140 -7.30 1.99 16.96
CA ALA A 140 -5.87 2.30 16.89
C ALA A 140 -5.61 3.49 15.96
N PRO A 141 -4.54 4.28 16.17
CA PRO A 141 -4.21 5.39 15.31
C PRO A 141 -3.81 4.93 13.90
N PHE A 142 -4.36 5.59 12.89
CA PHE A 142 -4.00 5.41 11.48
C PHE A 142 -3.44 6.72 10.90
N GLY A 143 -2.37 6.63 10.12
CA GLY A 143 -1.76 7.78 9.46
C GLY A 143 -0.29 7.58 9.20
N GLY A 144 0.24 8.27 8.20
CA GLY A 144 1.56 7.97 7.65
C GLY A 144 2.74 8.64 8.33
N PHE A 145 3.91 8.30 7.79
CA PHE A 145 5.19 8.97 7.96
C PHE A 145 5.58 9.61 6.62
N ARG A 146 6.54 10.54 6.64
CA ARG A 146 7.14 11.15 5.42
C ARG A 146 6.06 11.78 4.52
N HIS A 147 6.08 11.51 3.23
CA HIS A 147 5.10 12.04 2.27
C HIS A 147 3.71 11.41 2.39
N SER A 148 3.51 10.43 3.28
CA SER A 148 2.19 9.84 3.56
C SER A 148 1.34 10.64 4.56
N GLY A 149 1.78 11.85 4.94
CA GLY A 149 0.97 12.80 5.72
C GLY A 149 1.48 13.04 7.14
N ILE A 150 0.82 13.99 7.82
CA ILE A 150 1.10 14.40 9.20
C ILE A 150 -0.20 14.31 9.99
N GLY A 151 -0.12 13.83 11.24
CA GLY A 151 -1.27 13.60 12.10
C GLY A 151 -1.72 12.14 12.11
N ARG A 152 -2.77 11.85 12.88
CA ARG A 152 -3.40 10.53 12.98
C ARG A 152 -4.92 10.68 12.94
N GLU A 153 -5.57 9.72 12.34
CA GLU A 153 -7.02 9.47 12.36
C GLU A 153 -7.29 8.19 13.16
N CYS A 154 -8.56 7.89 13.45
CA CYS A 154 -8.97 6.75 14.28
C CYS A 154 -8.44 6.81 15.73
N GLY A 155 -8.95 5.93 16.59
CA GLY A 155 -8.58 5.91 18.01
C GLY A 155 -8.81 7.23 18.76
N ILE A 156 -8.17 7.36 19.92
CA ILE A 156 -8.21 8.59 20.71
C ILE A 156 -7.35 9.69 20.06
N GLU A 157 -6.28 9.30 19.37
CA GLU A 157 -5.34 10.18 18.69
C GLU A 157 -6.04 10.99 17.58
N GLY A 158 -6.92 10.35 16.81
CA GLY A 158 -7.74 11.01 15.80
C GLY A 158 -8.71 12.01 16.42
N LEU A 159 -9.37 11.64 17.52
CA LEU A 159 -10.30 12.53 18.22
C LEU A 159 -9.58 13.79 18.75
N LEU A 160 -8.40 13.61 19.35
CA LEU A 160 -7.65 14.72 19.95
C LEU A 160 -7.20 15.75 18.90
N THR A 161 -7.07 15.36 17.62
CA THR A 161 -6.73 16.27 16.52
C THR A 161 -7.83 17.32 16.26
N TYR A 162 -9.06 17.09 16.75
CA TYR A 162 -10.19 18.03 16.68
C TYR A 162 -10.43 18.78 18.01
N THR A 163 -9.46 18.77 18.92
CA THR A 163 -9.55 19.44 20.23
C THR A 163 -8.39 20.40 20.47
N GLU A 164 -8.59 21.38 21.35
CA GLU A 164 -7.56 22.34 21.77
C GLU A 164 -7.26 22.18 23.27
N PRO A 165 -6.03 21.84 23.70
CA PRO A 165 -5.68 21.75 25.10
C PRO A 165 -5.66 23.15 25.74
N LYS A 166 -6.23 23.29 26.94
CA LYS A 166 -6.26 24.55 27.70
C LYS A 166 -5.70 24.33 29.11
N GLN A 167 -4.66 25.09 29.45
CA GLN A 167 -4.14 25.15 30.81
C GLN A 167 -4.67 26.38 31.53
N VAL A 168 -5.13 26.22 32.78
CA VAL A 168 -5.59 27.32 33.65
C VAL A 168 -4.91 27.18 35.00
N PRO A 169 -3.69 27.73 35.19
CA PRO A 169 -3.01 27.67 36.48
C PRO A 169 -3.67 28.63 37.47
N LEU A 170 -3.98 28.14 38.66
CA LEU A 170 -4.33 28.98 39.80
C LEU A 170 -3.07 29.21 40.63
N ILE A 171 -2.69 30.48 40.80
CA ILE A 171 -1.56 30.88 41.63
C ILE A 171 -2.13 31.53 42.89
N GLU A 172 -2.15 30.79 43.99
CA GLU A 172 -2.48 31.32 45.31
C GLU A 172 -1.18 31.71 46.03
N SER A 173 -1.11 32.93 46.57
CA SER A 173 -0.02 33.34 47.45
C SER A 173 -0.20 32.65 48.81
N HIS A 174 0.80 31.87 49.23
CA HIS A 174 0.92 31.34 50.60
C HIS A 174 0.97 32.46 51.64
#